data_AF-A0A7N2MZF0-F1
#
_entry.id   AF-A0A7N2MZF0-F1
#
_cell.length_a   1.000
_cell.length_b   1.000
_cell.length_c   1.000
_cell.angle_alpha   90.00
_cell.angle_beta   90.00
_cell.angle_gamma   90.00
#
_symmetry.space_group_name_H-M   'P 1'
#
loop_
_entity.id
_entity.type
_entity.pdbx_description
1 polymer ?
#
loop_
_entity_poly.entity_id
_entity_poly.type
_entity_poly.pdbx_seq_one_letter_code
_entity_poly.pdbx_strand_id
1 'polypeptide(L)'
;MRCTFLLPLEWNRRWGAPSTTKELPEGYVERVKHVHDSRGYEYDWRKEEANKNRLRNHKTAVSARIFYELAKKPFTPKRYYSIDCVFRNEVVDRTHLGEFHQMEGSDKQANM
;
A
#
# COMPACT_ATOMS: atom_id res chain seq x y z
N MET A 1 -13.17 -0.58 30.76
CA MET A 1 -12.18 0.09 29.90
C MET A 1 -12.79 0.24 28.52
N ARG A 2 -13.22 1.46 28.14
CA ARG A 2 -13.75 1.71 26.79
C ARG A 2 -12.55 1.88 25.86
N CYS A 3 -12.43 1.00 24.88
CA CYS A 3 -11.49 1.15 23.78
C CYS A 3 -11.98 2.33 22.93
N THR A 4 -11.47 3.54 23.19
CA THR A 4 -11.68 4.69 22.31
C THR A 4 -10.87 4.47 21.05
N PHE A 5 -11.55 4.06 19.97
CA PHE A 5 -11.06 4.30 18.63
C PHE A 5 -10.82 5.81 18.49
N LEU A 6 -9.55 6.22 18.50
CA LEU A 6 -9.17 7.61 18.29
C LEU A 6 -9.70 8.04 16.92
N LEU A 7 -10.57 9.04 16.89
CA LEU A 7 -11.02 9.66 15.65
C LEU A 7 -9.78 10.20 14.90
N PRO A 8 -9.80 10.28 13.56
CA PRO A 8 -8.68 10.80 12.75
C PRO A 8 -8.14 12.17 13.23
N LEU A 9 -8.99 12.97 13.88
CA LEU A 9 -8.64 14.27 14.47
C LEU A 9 -7.74 14.15 15.71
N GLU A 10 -7.90 13.13 16.56
CA GLU A 10 -7.06 12.93 17.75
C GLU A 10 -5.69 12.35 17.38
N TRP A 11 -5.61 11.56 16.32
CA TRP A 11 -4.37 11.05 15.75
C TRP A 11 -3.44 12.18 15.28
N ASN A 12 -3.97 13.09 14.45
CA ASN A 12 -3.22 14.24 13.94
C ASN A 12 -2.76 15.18 15.05
N ARG A 13 -3.54 15.30 16.13
CA ARG A 13 -3.22 16.15 17.28
C ARG A 13 -2.05 15.60 18.12
N ARG A 14 -1.84 14.28 18.11
CA ARG A 14 -0.81 13.61 18.91
C ARG A 14 0.50 13.36 18.15
N TRP A 15 0.41 13.02 16.86
CA TRP A 15 1.57 12.58 16.07
C TRP A 15 1.84 13.43 14.82
N GLY A 16 1.07 14.49 14.59
CA GLY A 16 1.13 15.30 13.38
C GLY A 16 0.46 14.63 12.19
N ALA A 17 0.10 15.43 11.18
CA ALA A 17 -0.41 14.89 9.92
C ALA A 17 0.73 14.18 9.16
N PRO A 18 0.49 13.02 8.53
CA PRO A 18 1.50 12.34 7.74
C PRO A 18 1.95 13.23 6.58
N SER A 19 3.24 13.20 6.28
CA SER A 19 3.79 13.87 5.11
C SER A 19 3.14 13.34 3.84
N THR A 20 2.98 14.19 2.83
CA THR A 20 2.40 13.81 1.54
C THR A 20 3.48 13.38 0.57
N THR A 21 3.16 12.47 -0.35
CA THR A 21 4.05 12.13 -1.46
C THR A 21 4.31 13.36 -2.34
N LYS A 22 5.51 13.44 -2.91
CA LYS A 22 5.91 14.57 -3.77
C LYS A 22 5.33 14.44 -5.18
N GLU A 23 5.33 13.23 -5.72
CA GLU A 23 4.94 12.96 -7.10
C GLU A 23 4.27 11.58 -7.21
N LEU A 24 3.30 11.48 -8.11
CA LEU A 24 2.66 10.23 -8.51
C LEU A 24 2.53 10.17 -10.04
N PRO A 25 2.52 8.96 -10.64
CA PRO A 25 2.28 8.81 -12.08
C PRO A 25 0.82 9.14 -12.42
N GLU A 26 0.54 10.41 -12.76
CA GLU A 26 -0.82 10.95 -12.91
C GLU A 26 -1.71 10.13 -13.85
N GLY A 27 -1.21 9.76 -15.04
CA GLY A 27 -1.98 8.94 -15.97
C GLY A 27 -2.31 7.54 -15.44
N TYR A 28 -1.51 6.98 -14.53
CA TYR A 28 -1.83 5.70 -13.88
C TYR A 28 -2.82 5.89 -12.73
N VAL A 29 -2.67 6.97 -11.96
CA VAL A 29 -3.60 7.34 -10.87
C VAL A 29 -5.01 7.53 -11.40
N GLU A 30 -5.18 8.18 -12.56
CA GLU A 30 -6.49 8.37 -13.18
C GLU A 30 -7.15 7.04 -13.56
N ARG A 31 -6.39 6.07 -14.10
CA ARG A 31 -6.90 4.73 -14.39
C ARG A 31 -7.29 3.98 -13.13
N VAL A 32 -6.51 4.11 -12.05
CA VAL A 32 -6.84 3.52 -10.75
C VAL A 32 -8.13 4.14 -10.22
N LYS A 33 -8.24 5.47 -10.21
CA LYS A 33 -9.46 6.18 -9.80
C LYS A 33 -10.67 5.67 -10.58
N HIS A 34 -10.57 5.65 -11.91
CA HIS A 34 -11.66 5.19 -12.77
C HIS A 34 -12.11 3.76 -12.41
N VAL A 35 -11.17 2.83 -12.18
CA VAL A 35 -11.51 1.46 -11.77
C VAL A 35 -12.17 1.41 -10.39
N HIS A 36 -11.68 2.19 -9.42
CA HIS A 36 -12.26 2.23 -8.08
C HIS A 36 -13.68 2.81 -8.06
N ASP A 37 -13.93 3.85 -8.87
CA ASP A 37 -15.25 4.48 -8.99
C ASP A 37 -16.22 3.61 -9.83
N SER A 38 -15.74 3.01 -10.93
CA SER A 38 -16.60 2.27 -11.89
C SER A 38 -16.89 0.82 -11.52
N ARG A 39 -16.00 0.15 -10.78
CA ARG A 39 -16.12 -1.30 -10.49
C ARG A 39 -16.83 -1.63 -9.17
N GLY A 40 -17.55 -0.67 -8.58
CA GLY A 40 -18.51 -0.97 -7.52
C GLY A 40 -17.94 -1.10 -6.12
N TYR A 41 -16.88 -0.35 -5.79
CA TYR A 41 -16.48 -0.22 -4.38
C TYR A 41 -17.36 0.79 -3.60
N GLU A 42 -18.28 1.48 -4.28
CA GLU A 42 -19.29 2.37 -3.67
C GLU A 42 -18.72 3.41 -2.69
N TYR A 43 -17.54 3.95 -3.00
CA TYR A 43 -16.95 5.06 -2.25
C TYR A 43 -16.32 6.11 -3.16
N ASP A 44 -16.27 7.35 -2.69
CA ASP A 44 -15.59 8.44 -3.38
C ASP A 44 -14.08 8.26 -3.29
N TRP A 45 -13.41 7.92 -4.40
CA TRP A 45 -11.96 7.86 -4.43
C TRP A 45 -11.36 9.27 -4.28
N ARG A 46 -10.52 9.46 -3.25
CA ARG A 46 -9.87 10.75 -2.91
C ARG A 46 -8.37 10.69 -3.11
N LYS A 47 -7.84 11.57 -3.96
CA LYS A 47 -6.39 11.66 -4.24
C LYS A 47 -5.60 12.06 -2.99
N GLU A 48 -6.19 12.87 -2.13
CA GLU A 48 -5.61 13.34 -0.87
C GLU A 48 -5.33 12.16 0.08
N GLU A 49 -6.17 11.12 0.07
CA GLU A 49 -5.92 9.92 0.87
C GLU A 49 -4.79 9.08 0.27
N ALA A 50 -4.75 8.92 -1.05
CA ALA A 50 -3.68 8.19 -1.74
C ALA A 50 -2.30 8.87 -1.58
N ASN A 51 -2.27 10.18 -1.38
CA ASN A 51 -1.04 10.95 -1.20
C ASN A 51 -0.42 10.82 0.21
N LYS A 52 -1.12 10.28 1.20
CA LYS A 52 -0.60 10.18 2.58
C LYS A 52 0.50 9.13 2.65
N ASN A 53 1.70 9.53 3.05
CA ASN A 53 2.78 8.58 3.29
C ASN A 53 2.47 7.72 4.51
N ARG A 54 2.73 6.42 4.40
CA ARG A 54 2.62 5.44 5.49
C ARG A 54 3.88 4.58 5.51
N LEU A 55 4.25 4.10 6.69
CA LEU A 55 5.23 3.03 6.80
C LEU A 55 4.68 1.78 6.10
N ARG A 56 5.55 1.04 5.42
CA ARG A 56 5.11 -0.11 4.63
C ARG A 56 4.56 -1.19 5.54
N ASN A 57 3.28 -1.46 5.36
CA ASN A 57 2.54 -2.48 6.06
C ASN A 57 2.87 -3.86 5.48
N HIS A 58 2.73 -4.05 4.17
CA HIS A 58 3.05 -5.31 3.48
C HIS A 58 4.04 -5.07 2.34
N LYS A 59 4.72 -6.13 1.91
CA LYS A 59 5.63 -6.09 0.76
C LYS A 59 4.93 -6.11 -0.59
N THR A 60 3.62 -6.36 -0.61
CA THR A 60 2.81 -6.34 -1.83
C THR A 60 2.85 -4.98 -2.54
N ALA A 61 3.06 -3.89 -1.79
CA ALA A 61 3.32 -2.57 -2.38
C ALA A 61 4.59 -2.54 -3.25
N VAL A 62 5.63 -3.28 -2.87
CA VAL A 62 6.87 -3.43 -3.67
C VAL A 62 6.58 -4.26 -4.92
N SER A 63 5.85 -5.36 -4.79
CA SER A 63 5.46 -6.20 -5.94
C SER A 63 4.62 -5.42 -6.95
N ALA A 64 3.66 -4.61 -6.48
CA ALA A 64 2.87 -3.72 -7.33
C ALA A 64 3.75 -2.73 -8.10
N ARG A 65 4.77 -2.16 -7.46
CA ARG A 65 5.76 -1.28 -8.13
C ARG A 65 6.54 -2.03 -9.21
N ILE A 66 6.99 -3.25 -8.92
CA ILE A 66 7.70 -4.09 -9.91
C ILE A 66 6.79 -4.40 -11.09
N PHE A 67 5.55 -4.79 -10.84
CA PHE A 67 4.59 -5.08 -11.90
C PHE A 67 4.27 -3.87 -12.75
N TYR A 68 4.15 -2.69 -12.14
CA TYR A 68 3.98 -1.43 -12.88
C TYR A 68 5.15 -1.17 -13.85
N GLU A 69 6.39 -1.36 -13.42
CA GLU A 69 7.56 -1.20 -14.30
C GLU A 69 7.63 -2.28 -15.38
N LEU A 70 7.23 -3.51 -15.08
CA LEU A 70 7.19 -4.61 -16.05
C LEU A 70 6.06 -4.46 -17.07
N ALA A 71 4.98 -3.77 -16.73
CA ALA A 71 3.86 -3.53 -17.64
C ALA A 71 4.22 -2.53 -18.76
N LYS A 72 5.26 -1.70 -18.55
CA LYS A 72 5.77 -0.75 -19.57
C LYS A 72 6.61 -1.41 -20.66
N LYS A 73 6.98 -2.68 -20.47
CA LYS A 73 7.85 -3.44 -21.37
C LYS A 73 7.05 -4.58 -22.02
N PRO A 74 7.52 -5.12 -23.15
CA PRO A 74 6.95 -6.35 -23.71
C PRO A 74 6.85 -7.43 -22.64
N PHE A 75 5.77 -8.21 -22.71
CA PHE A 75 5.53 -9.26 -21.73
C PHE A 75 6.66 -10.29 -21.76
N THR A 76 7.27 -10.52 -20.60
CA THR A 76 8.27 -11.58 -20.38
C THR A 76 7.94 -12.29 -19.08
N PRO A 77 7.78 -13.63 -19.07
CA PRO A 77 7.58 -14.38 -17.83
C PRO A 77 8.74 -14.18 -16.87
N LYS A 78 8.46 -13.84 -15.61
CA LYS A 78 9.49 -13.59 -14.60
C LYS A 78 8.98 -13.94 -13.19
N ARG A 79 9.90 -14.47 -12.39
CA ARG A 79 9.70 -14.77 -10.96
C ARG A 79 10.55 -13.84 -10.12
N TYR A 80 9.93 -13.24 -9.11
CA TYR A 80 10.60 -12.35 -8.16
C TYR A 80 10.35 -12.84 -6.74
N TYR A 81 11.34 -12.63 -5.87
CA TYR A 81 11.18 -12.77 -4.43
C TYR A 81 11.80 -11.55 -3.75
N SER A 82 11.29 -11.21 -2.57
CA SER A 82 11.89 -10.23 -1.69
C SER A 82 11.89 -10.76 -0.27
N ILE A 83 12.76 -10.22 0.59
CA ILE A 83 12.77 -10.41 2.05
C ILE A 83 13.08 -9.04 2.64
N ASP A 84 12.22 -8.55 3.54
CA ASP A 84 12.26 -7.13 3.92
C ASP A 84 11.48 -6.89 5.21
N CYS A 85 11.92 -5.90 6.01
CA CYS A 85 11.26 -5.50 7.26
C CYS A 85 10.00 -4.66 7.01
N VAL A 86 8.87 -5.02 7.62
CA VAL A 86 7.59 -4.33 7.51
C VAL A 86 7.07 -3.90 8.89
N PHE A 87 6.21 -2.89 8.92
CA PHE A 87 5.70 -2.28 10.15
C PHE A 87 4.19 -2.51 10.29
N ARG A 88 3.73 -2.80 11.50
CA ARG A 88 2.30 -2.87 11.85
C ARG A 88 2.01 -1.95 12.99
N ASN A 89 0.98 -1.12 12.83
CA ASN A 89 0.43 -0.33 13.92
C ASN A 89 -0.58 -1.16 14.72
N GLU A 90 -0.13 -2.30 15.24
CA GLU A 90 -0.88 -3.20 16.11
C GLU A 90 -0.30 -3.12 17.53
N VAL A 91 -1.08 -3.51 18.54
CA VAL A 91 -0.61 -3.49 19.93
C VAL A 91 0.53 -4.49 20.06
N VAL A 92 1.72 -4.00 20.42
CA VAL A 92 2.88 -4.86 20.63
C VAL A 92 2.63 -5.73 21.85
N ASP A 93 2.66 -7.04 21.66
CA ASP A 93 2.59 -8.03 22.72
C ASP A 93 3.71 -9.07 22.55
N ARG A 94 3.77 -10.06 23.45
CA ARG A 94 4.83 -11.08 23.44
C ARG A 94 4.87 -11.90 22.12
N THR A 95 3.79 -11.93 21.36
CA THR A 95 3.62 -12.69 20.11
C THR A 95 3.56 -11.80 18.87
N HIS A 96 3.31 -10.50 19.00
CA HIS A 96 3.14 -9.54 17.91
C HIS A 96 4.15 -8.41 18.05
N LEU A 97 5.19 -8.44 17.22
CA LEU A 97 6.15 -7.35 17.10
C LEU A 97 5.58 -6.25 16.19
N GLY A 98 5.83 -4.99 16.55
CA GLY A 98 5.47 -3.83 15.71
C GLY A 98 6.25 -3.76 14.39
N GLU A 99 7.36 -4.48 14.29
CA GLU A 99 8.15 -4.67 13.08
C GLU A 99 8.59 -6.13 12.94
N PHE A 100 8.56 -6.66 11.72
CA PHE A 100 9.01 -8.01 11.43
C PHE A 100 9.42 -8.19 9.97
N HIS A 101 10.16 -9.26 9.67
CA HIS A 101 10.58 -9.58 8.32
C HIS A 101 9.51 -10.41 7.62
N GLN A 102 8.94 -9.88 6.53
CA GLN A 102 8.05 -10.63 5.67
C GLN A 102 8.86 -11.22 4.50
N MET A 103 8.50 -12.41 4.02
CA MET A 103 8.94 -12.96 2.73
C MET A 103 7.76 -12.88 1.75
N GLU A 104 8.02 -12.55 0.48
CA GLU A 104 6.98 -12.51 -0.56
C GLU A 104 7.59 -12.99 -1.87
N GLY A 105 6.85 -13.85 -2.59
CA GLY A 105 7.17 -14.34 -3.92
C GLY A 105 6.06 -13.96 -4.89
N SER A 106 6.44 -13.54 -6.10
CA SER A 106 5.50 -13.14 -7.14
C SER A 106 5.91 -13.74 -8.49
N ASP A 107 4.98 -14.40 -9.17
CA ASP A 107 5.19 -15.03 -10.47
C ASP A 107 4.30 -14.37 -11.52
N LYS A 108 4.91 -13.85 -12.59
CA LYS A 108 4.20 -13.32 -13.75
C LYS A 108 4.32 -14.36 -14.87
N GLN A 109 3.26 -15.13 -15.08
CA GLN A 109 3.19 -16.15 -16.13
C GLN A 109 2.36 -15.64 -17.32
N ALA A 110 2.72 -16.09 -18.53
CA ALA A 110 1.86 -15.92 -19.68
C ALA A 110 0.73 -16.94 -19.54
N ASN A 111 -0.51 -16.55 -19.84
CA ASN A 111 -1.54 -17.56 -20.07
C ASN A 111 -1.08 -18.41 -21.26
N MET A 112 -0.95 -19.72 -21.03
CA MET A 112 -0.79 -20.73 -22.07
C MET A 112 -2.10 -20.90 -22.84
#